data_AF-A0A258R239-F1
#
_entry.id   AF-A0A258R239-F1
#
_cell.length_a   1.000
_cell.length_b   1.000
_cell.length_c   1.000
_cell.angle_alpha   90.00
_cell.angle_beta   90.00
_cell.angle_gamma   90.00
#
_symmetry.space_group_name_H-M   'P 1'
#
loop_
_entity.id
_entity.type
_entity.pdbx_description
1 polymer ?
#
loop_
_entity_poly.entity_id
_entity_poly.type
_entity_poly.pdbx_seq_one_letter_code
_entity_poly.pdbx_strand_id
1 'polypeptide(L)'
;LAFAGRNISIASGASGDVYGYARMDRHAARLVGNEGKLDFDRETLQQAARGVLIDVLSCRENRTDSGIVARIAGDAIGADGFLLNMGTEEFLSCLSRAALEGSCRDTPVLPRQKVKDTRAALVEHFKDERFVHPSAQFAPDAMKLASWLVKHEASEDDDLDEGSAEPDAIEPAEVPDDEAYSVAAE
;
A
#
# COMPACT_ATOMS: atom_id res chain seq x y z
N LEU A 1 8.34 15.06 -1.15
CA LEU A 1 9.76 15.14 -1.58
C LEU A 1 10.49 13.84 -1.29
N ALA A 2 10.62 13.40 -0.04
CA ALA A 2 11.30 12.13 0.28
C ALA A 2 10.83 10.94 -0.57
N PHE A 3 9.51 10.71 -0.66
CA PHE A 3 8.93 9.64 -1.49
C PHE A 3 9.17 9.75 -3.01
N ALA A 4 9.61 10.91 -3.51
CA ALA A 4 10.03 11.09 -4.91
C ALA A 4 11.56 10.93 -5.09
N GLY A 5 12.29 10.65 -4.00
CA GLY A 5 13.72 10.38 -4.03
C GLY A 5 14.02 9.07 -4.75
N ARG A 6 15.13 9.03 -5.48
CA ARG A 6 15.57 7.86 -6.28
C ARG A 6 16.08 6.69 -5.41
N ASN A 7 16.25 6.92 -4.12
CA ASN A 7 16.65 5.91 -3.13
C ASN A 7 15.45 5.25 -2.44
N ILE A 8 14.21 5.62 -2.79
CA ILE A 8 12.99 5.05 -2.21
C ILE A 8 12.25 4.26 -3.29
N SER A 9 11.84 3.04 -2.95
CA SER A 9 10.99 2.19 -3.80
C SER A 9 9.62 2.00 -3.15
N ILE A 10 8.54 2.25 -3.88
CA ILE A 10 7.18 2.19 -3.34
C ILE A 10 6.34 1.23 -4.17
N ALA A 11 5.90 0.12 -3.57
CA ALA A 11 5.02 -0.83 -4.23
C ALA A 11 3.57 -0.29 -4.28
N SER A 12 3.24 0.54 -5.28
CA SER A 12 1.87 1.05 -5.46
C SER A 12 1.09 0.29 -6.53
N GLY A 13 -0.18 -0.02 -6.25
CA GLY A 13 -1.11 -0.59 -7.23
C GLY A 13 -1.76 0.45 -8.16
N ALA A 14 -1.36 1.72 -8.09
CA ALA A 14 -1.95 2.83 -8.83
C ALA A 14 -1.40 3.02 -10.26
N SER A 15 -0.43 2.20 -10.68
CA SER A 15 0.13 2.20 -12.04
C SER A 15 0.37 0.78 -12.55
N GLY A 16 0.28 0.60 -13.86
CA GLY A 16 0.61 -0.64 -14.55
C GLY A 16 2.11 -0.92 -14.64
N ASP A 17 2.97 0.05 -14.29
CA ASP A 17 4.41 -0.14 -14.30
C ASP A 17 4.91 -1.01 -13.15
N VAL A 18 5.81 -1.94 -13.48
CA VAL A 18 6.42 -2.92 -12.57
C VAL A 18 7.36 -2.25 -11.56
N TYR A 19 7.85 -1.04 -11.86
CA TYR A 19 8.72 -0.27 -10.98
C TYR A 19 8.01 0.96 -10.40
N GLY A 20 7.86 0.91 -9.08
CA GLY A 20 7.03 1.76 -8.22
C GLY A 20 7.39 3.23 -8.07
N TYR A 21 7.79 3.92 -9.13
CA TYR A 21 7.89 5.40 -9.13
C TYR A 21 6.56 6.09 -9.39
N ALA A 22 5.61 5.32 -9.90
CA ALA A 22 4.48 5.87 -10.58
C ALA A 22 3.60 6.64 -9.60
N ARG A 23 3.70 7.96 -9.72
CA ARG A 23 2.90 9.03 -9.11
C ARG A 23 3.55 9.84 -7.99
N MET A 24 4.76 9.52 -7.51
CA MET A 24 5.37 10.37 -6.46
C MET A 24 5.90 11.69 -7.00
N ASP A 25 6.50 11.66 -8.20
CA ASP A 25 7.03 12.86 -8.86
C ASP A 25 5.94 13.90 -9.13
N ARG A 26 4.72 13.48 -9.52
CA ARG A 26 3.61 14.43 -9.71
C ARG A 26 3.24 15.15 -8.42
N HIS A 27 3.30 14.48 -7.26
CA HIS A 27 2.95 15.10 -5.98
C HIS A 27 4.05 16.05 -5.54
N ALA A 28 5.32 15.69 -5.79
CA ALA A 28 6.46 16.55 -5.53
C ALA A 28 6.48 17.78 -6.44
N ALA A 29 6.21 17.62 -7.73
CA ALA A 29 6.20 18.70 -8.72
C ALA A 29 5.16 19.78 -8.40
N ARG A 30 4.01 19.41 -7.81
CA ARG A 30 2.98 20.36 -7.35
C ARG A 30 3.46 21.30 -6.24
N LEU A 31 4.57 20.98 -5.59
CA LEU A 31 5.17 21.79 -4.53
C LEU A 31 6.29 22.71 -5.05
N VAL A 32 6.62 22.64 -6.34
CA VAL A 32 7.72 23.41 -6.93
C VAL A 32 7.16 24.47 -7.86
N GLY A 33 7.47 25.73 -7.58
CA GLY A 33 7.09 26.87 -8.42
C GLY A 33 7.99 27.02 -9.65
N ASN A 34 7.68 28.00 -10.48
CA ASN A 34 8.37 28.23 -11.77
C ASN A 34 9.87 28.53 -11.64
N GLU A 35 10.33 28.99 -10.46
CA GLU A 35 11.76 29.22 -10.18
C GLU A 35 12.52 27.96 -9.72
N GLY A 36 11.87 26.78 -9.69
CA GLY A 36 12.47 25.56 -9.19
C GLY A 36 12.60 25.49 -7.66
N LYS A 37 11.98 26.43 -6.94
CA LYS A 37 11.92 26.47 -5.47
C LYS A 37 10.57 25.99 -4.97
N LEU A 38 10.52 25.63 -3.68
CA LEU A 38 9.26 25.33 -3.03
C LEU A 38 8.37 26.56 -2.98
N ASP A 39 7.19 26.45 -3.57
CA ASP A 39 6.20 27.53 -3.64
C ASP A 39 4.80 26.89 -3.66
N PHE A 40 4.16 26.83 -2.49
CA PHE A 40 2.86 26.22 -2.31
C PHE A 40 2.12 26.83 -1.12
N ASP A 41 0.80 26.86 -1.21
CA ASP A 41 -0.07 27.17 -0.09
C ASP A 41 -0.38 25.93 0.76
N ARG A 42 -1.08 26.16 1.88
CA ARG A 42 -1.48 25.09 2.80
C ARG A 42 -2.38 24.06 2.12
N GLU A 43 -3.28 24.48 1.24
CA GLU A 43 -4.20 23.58 0.55
C GLU A 43 -3.45 22.64 -0.40
N THR A 44 -2.54 23.19 -1.20
CA THR A 44 -1.69 22.45 -2.13
C THR A 44 -0.83 21.44 -1.40
N LEU A 45 -0.23 21.84 -0.27
CA LEU A 45 0.53 20.93 0.58
C LEU A 45 -0.34 19.78 1.10
N GLN A 46 -1.54 20.08 1.60
CA GLN A 46 -2.47 19.06 2.09
C GLN A 46 -2.91 18.10 0.99
N GLN A 47 -3.22 18.61 -0.20
CA GLN A 47 -3.62 17.78 -1.33
C GLN A 47 -2.46 16.90 -1.82
N ALA A 48 -1.23 17.41 -1.86
CA ALA A 48 -0.04 16.63 -2.20
C ALA A 48 0.23 15.54 -1.16
N ALA A 49 0.16 15.87 0.14
CA ALA A 49 0.33 14.92 1.23
C ALA A 49 -0.72 13.81 1.20
N ARG A 50 -2.01 14.16 1.01
CA ARG A 50 -3.08 13.17 0.84
C ARG A 50 -2.84 12.26 -0.37
N GLY A 51 -2.38 12.84 -1.48
CA GLY A 51 -2.04 12.09 -2.68
C GLY A 51 -0.94 11.05 -2.43
N VAL A 52 0.13 11.43 -1.71
CA VAL A 52 1.20 10.52 -1.29
C VAL A 52 0.66 9.42 -0.39
N LEU A 53 -0.12 9.76 0.64
CA LEU A 53 -0.68 8.78 1.57
C LEU A 53 -1.60 7.77 0.87
N ILE A 54 -2.40 8.18 -0.12
CA ILE A 54 -3.24 7.28 -0.92
C ILE A 54 -2.39 6.26 -1.69
N ASP A 55 -1.28 6.71 -2.25
CA ASP A 55 -0.43 5.86 -3.08
C ASP A 55 0.47 4.92 -2.22
N VAL A 56 0.82 5.32 -0.99
CA VAL A 56 1.73 4.59 -0.06
C VAL A 56 0.99 3.70 0.95
N LEU A 57 -0.16 4.12 1.49
CA LEU A 57 -0.98 3.34 2.44
C LEU A 57 -2.08 2.57 1.71
N SER A 58 -1.70 1.86 0.65
CA SER A 58 -2.63 1.15 -0.22
C SER A 58 -2.99 -0.21 0.35
N CYS A 59 -4.28 -0.44 0.65
CA CYS A 59 -4.81 -1.74 1.07
C CYS A 59 -5.23 -2.64 -0.11
N ARG A 60 -4.45 -2.64 -1.20
CA ARG A 60 -4.75 -3.44 -2.39
C ARG A 60 -3.96 -4.75 -2.37
N GLU A 61 -4.66 -5.87 -2.56
CA GLU A 61 -4.08 -7.21 -2.55
C GLU A 61 -3.20 -7.54 -3.78
N ASN A 62 -3.32 -6.79 -4.88
CA ASN A 62 -2.47 -6.98 -6.07
C ASN A 62 -1.00 -6.53 -5.86
N ARG A 63 -0.70 -6.02 -4.67
CA ARG A 63 0.62 -5.60 -4.17
C ARG A 63 0.72 -5.98 -2.68
N THR A 64 1.64 -5.40 -1.93
CA THR A 64 1.94 -5.77 -0.54
C THR A 64 0.85 -5.43 0.49
N ASP A 65 -0.34 -4.93 0.08
CA ASP A 65 -1.40 -4.42 0.97
C ASP A 65 -0.92 -3.33 1.95
N SER A 66 0.30 -2.80 1.75
CA SER A 66 1.03 -1.92 2.69
C SER A 66 1.14 -2.46 4.13
N GLY A 67 0.74 -3.71 4.34
CA GLY A 67 0.76 -4.41 5.60
C GLY A 67 0.00 -3.74 6.75
N ILE A 68 0.44 -4.04 7.96
CA ILE A 68 -0.22 -3.63 9.19
C ILE A 68 -0.22 -2.12 9.42
N VAL A 69 0.76 -1.40 8.88
CA VAL A 69 0.87 0.07 9.05
C VAL A 69 -0.31 0.78 8.38
N ALA A 70 -0.76 0.32 7.20
CA ALA A 70 -1.93 0.87 6.55
C ALA A 70 -3.22 0.58 7.31
N ARG A 71 -3.31 -0.58 7.97
CA ARG A 71 -4.42 -0.95 8.86
C ARG A 71 -4.48 -0.04 10.09
N ILE A 72 -3.35 0.14 10.79
CA ILE A 72 -3.23 1.07 11.93
C ILE A 72 -3.62 2.49 11.52
N ALA A 73 -3.09 2.99 10.40
CA ALA A 73 -3.41 4.33 9.92
C ALA A 73 -4.89 4.49 9.56
N GLY A 74 -5.49 3.48 8.91
CA GLY A 74 -6.90 3.46 8.57
C GLY A 74 -7.79 3.45 9.81
N ASP A 75 -7.49 2.60 10.78
CA ASP A 75 -8.21 2.54 12.06
C ASP A 75 -8.16 3.88 12.82
N ALA A 76 -6.97 4.47 12.91
CA ALA A 76 -6.76 5.76 13.59
C ALA A 76 -7.56 6.92 12.99
N ILE A 77 -7.85 6.89 11.68
CA ILE A 77 -8.66 7.93 11.01
C ILE A 77 -10.14 7.55 10.87
N GLY A 78 -10.57 6.39 11.40
CA GLY A 78 -11.92 5.89 11.25
C GLY A 78 -12.27 5.53 9.79
N ALA A 79 -11.32 4.97 9.04
CA ALA A 79 -11.47 4.67 7.62
C ALA A 79 -12.65 3.73 7.30
N ASP A 80 -13.01 2.85 8.24
CA ASP A 80 -14.20 2.00 8.14
C ASP A 80 -15.47 2.81 7.87
N GLY A 81 -15.56 4.04 8.41
CA GLY A 81 -16.66 4.97 8.21
C GLY A 81 -16.85 5.40 6.75
N PHE A 82 -15.82 5.29 5.90
CA PHE A 82 -15.87 5.65 4.48
C PHE A 82 -16.11 4.45 3.55
N LEU A 83 -16.10 3.21 4.07
CA LEU A 83 -16.36 2.02 3.25
C LEU A 83 -17.81 2.01 2.76
N LEU A 84 -18.02 1.61 1.50
CA LEU A 84 -19.38 1.47 0.96
C LEU A 84 -20.15 0.37 1.69
N ASN A 85 -21.48 0.46 1.67
CA ASN A 85 -22.32 -0.63 2.15
C ASN A 85 -22.04 -1.89 1.30
N MET A 86 -21.66 -2.97 1.96
CA MET A 86 -21.37 -4.28 1.38
C MET A 86 -22.59 -5.21 1.42
N GLY A 87 -23.72 -4.75 1.97
CA GLY A 87 -24.97 -5.48 2.01
C GLY A 87 -25.74 -5.50 0.69
N THR A 88 -25.06 -5.38 -0.45
CA THR A 88 -25.69 -5.32 -1.78
C THR A 88 -25.59 -6.67 -2.49
N GLU A 89 -26.44 -6.90 -3.48
CA GLU A 89 -26.41 -8.12 -4.29
C GLU A 89 -25.06 -8.28 -5.00
N GLU A 90 -24.48 -7.17 -5.47
CA GLU A 90 -23.19 -7.16 -6.18
C GLU A 90 -22.08 -7.73 -5.29
N PHE A 91 -21.93 -7.20 -4.07
CA PHE A 91 -20.88 -7.66 -3.15
C PHE A 91 -21.16 -9.07 -2.63
N LEU A 92 -22.38 -9.33 -2.16
CA LEU A 92 -22.73 -10.62 -1.55
C LEU A 92 -22.69 -11.77 -2.57
N SER A 93 -22.79 -11.50 -3.87
CA SER A 93 -22.61 -12.51 -4.93
C SER A 93 -21.17 -13.03 -5.03
N CYS A 94 -20.18 -12.26 -4.58
CA CYS A 94 -18.77 -12.64 -4.58
C CYS A 94 -18.38 -13.54 -3.39
N LEU A 95 -19.25 -13.64 -2.38
CA LEU A 95 -18.96 -14.40 -1.17
C LEU A 95 -19.18 -15.90 -1.36
N SER A 96 -18.30 -16.70 -0.74
CA SER A 96 -18.52 -18.14 -0.61
C SER A 96 -19.74 -18.43 0.28
N ARG A 97 -20.25 -19.66 0.23
CA ARG A 97 -21.35 -20.09 1.13
C ARG A 97 -21.01 -19.85 2.61
N ALA A 98 -19.80 -20.24 3.04
CA ALA A 98 -19.36 -20.07 4.41
C ALA A 98 -19.26 -18.59 4.81
N ALA A 99 -18.80 -17.72 3.90
CA ALA A 99 -18.74 -16.29 4.16
C ALA A 99 -20.14 -15.67 4.28
N LEU A 100 -21.10 -16.07 3.43
CA LEU A 100 -22.50 -15.63 3.54
C LEU A 100 -23.14 -16.07 4.85
N GLU A 101 -22.94 -17.32 5.26
CA GLU A 101 -23.44 -17.83 6.54
C GLU A 101 -22.76 -17.12 7.73
N GLY A 102 -21.49 -16.73 7.60
CA GLY A 102 -20.79 -15.90 8.57
C GLY A 102 -21.39 -14.50 8.72
N SER A 103 -21.77 -13.87 7.60
CA SER A 103 -22.44 -12.55 7.59
C SER A 103 -23.81 -12.56 8.29
N CYS A 104 -24.41 -13.73 8.52
CA CYS A 104 -25.68 -13.86 9.25
C CYS A 104 -25.52 -13.75 10.79
N ARG A 105 -24.33 -13.97 11.35
CA ARG A 105 -24.11 -14.22 12.79
C ARG A 105 -24.64 -13.12 13.71
N ASP A 106 -24.62 -11.87 13.25
CA ASP A 106 -25.03 -10.69 14.03
C ASP A 106 -26.33 -10.07 13.49
N THR A 107 -27.09 -10.84 12.71
CA THR A 107 -28.34 -10.40 12.07
C THR A 107 -29.49 -11.32 12.46
N PRO A 108 -30.75 -10.87 12.32
CA PRO A 108 -31.92 -11.75 12.45
C PRO A 108 -32.08 -12.73 11.27
N VAL A 109 -31.21 -12.69 10.26
CA VAL A 109 -31.30 -13.52 9.06
C VAL A 109 -30.74 -14.92 9.33
N LEU A 110 -31.56 -15.95 9.20
CA LEU A 110 -31.11 -17.34 9.32
C LEU A 110 -30.56 -17.87 7.99
N PRO A 111 -29.42 -18.61 8.01
CA PRO A 111 -28.95 -19.37 6.86
C PRO A 111 -30.03 -20.29 6.29
N ARG A 112 -30.23 -20.23 4.96
CA ARG A 112 -31.23 -21.03 4.24
C ARG A 112 -30.55 -22.15 3.46
N GLN A 113 -31.34 -23.16 3.08
CA GLN A 113 -30.83 -24.31 2.32
C GLN A 113 -30.17 -23.89 0.99
N LYS A 114 -30.76 -22.89 0.32
CA LYS A 114 -30.24 -22.29 -0.92
C LYS A 114 -29.49 -21.00 -0.59
N VAL A 115 -28.28 -20.88 -1.12
CA VAL A 115 -27.40 -19.70 -0.96
C VAL A 115 -28.06 -18.44 -1.51
N LYS A 116 -28.73 -18.54 -2.67
CA LYS A 116 -29.47 -17.43 -3.29
C LYS A 116 -30.53 -16.85 -2.36
N ASP A 117 -31.24 -17.70 -1.62
CA ASP A 117 -32.31 -17.26 -0.72
C ASP A 117 -31.74 -16.62 0.54
N THR A 118 -30.58 -17.07 1.01
CA THR A 118 -29.84 -16.46 2.13
C THR A 118 -29.34 -15.07 1.72
N ARG A 119 -28.74 -14.98 0.53
CA ARG A 119 -28.26 -13.71 -0.02
C ARG A 119 -29.39 -12.69 -0.16
N ALA A 120 -30.51 -13.08 -0.78
CA ALA A 120 -31.66 -12.19 -0.93
C ALA A 120 -32.19 -11.67 0.42
N ALA A 121 -32.15 -12.49 1.48
CA ALA A 121 -32.55 -12.06 2.82
C ALA A 121 -31.55 -11.07 3.46
N LEU A 122 -30.24 -11.28 3.27
CA LEU A 122 -29.21 -10.33 3.72
C LEU A 122 -29.30 -9.01 2.97
N VAL A 123 -29.51 -9.05 1.64
CA VAL A 123 -29.72 -7.83 0.84
C VAL A 123 -30.94 -7.06 1.34
N GLU A 124 -32.04 -7.75 1.66
CA GLU A 124 -33.23 -7.08 2.19
C GLU A 124 -32.96 -6.42 3.55
N HIS A 125 -32.28 -7.13 4.45
CA HIS A 125 -31.95 -6.61 5.78
C HIS A 125 -31.01 -5.39 5.72
N PHE A 126 -29.99 -5.45 4.87
CA PHE A 126 -28.99 -4.38 4.73
C PHE A 126 -29.39 -3.24 3.78
N LYS A 127 -30.67 -3.17 3.37
CA LYS A 127 -31.22 -1.95 2.77
C LYS A 127 -31.32 -0.83 3.78
N ASP A 128 -31.71 -1.17 5.00
CA ASP A 128 -31.93 -0.22 6.09
C ASP A 128 -30.73 -0.14 7.04
N GLU A 129 -29.88 -1.17 7.04
CA GLU A 129 -28.68 -1.25 7.88
C GLU A 129 -27.39 -1.29 7.06
N ARG A 130 -26.36 -0.61 7.55
CA ARG A 130 -25.04 -0.61 6.92
C ARG A 130 -24.28 -1.87 7.29
N PHE A 131 -23.89 -2.65 6.27
CA PHE A 131 -23.01 -3.79 6.43
C PHE A 131 -21.62 -3.51 5.87
N VAL A 132 -20.60 -3.87 6.64
CA VAL A 132 -19.20 -3.92 6.20
C VAL A 132 -18.66 -5.28 6.60
N HIS A 133 -18.16 -6.05 5.63
CA HIS A 133 -17.64 -7.38 5.89
C HIS A 133 -16.37 -7.30 6.76
N PRO A 134 -16.20 -8.17 7.79
CA PRO A 134 -15.06 -8.09 8.71
C PRO A 134 -13.68 -8.12 8.04
N SER A 135 -13.53 -8.83 6.91
CA SER A 135 -12.26 -8.87 6.17
C SER A 135 -11.87 -7.55 5.50
N ALA A 136 -12.82 -6.61 5.35
CA ALA A 136 -12.56 -5.32 4.74
C ALA A 136 -12.24 -4.23 5.76
N GLN A 137 -12.41 -4.50 7.06
CA GLN A 137 -12.18 -3.53 8.12
C GLN A 137 -10.69 -3.16 8.25
N PHE A 138 -10.42 -1.96 8.75
CA PHE A 138 -9.07 -1.46 8.96
C PHE A 138 -8.48 -1.85 10.31
N ALA A 139 -9.30 -2.22 11.30
CA ALA A 139 -8.82 -2.66 12.60
C ALA A 139 -7.78 -3.80 12.44
N PRO A 140 -6.53 -3.62 12.94
CA PRO A 140 -5.50 -4.63 12.78
C PRO A 140 -5.79 -5.86 13.64
N ASP A 141 -5.41 -7.03 13.14
CA ASP A 141 -5.44 -8.26 13.94
C ASP A 141 -4.50 -8.13 15.15
N ALA A 142 -5.03 -8.39 16.35
CA ALA A 142 -4.31 -8.15 17.60
C ALA A 142 -3.01 -8.97 17.72
N MET A 143 -3.01 -10.22 17.22
CA MET A 143 -1.82 -11.08 17.27
C MET A 143 -0.75 -10.62 16.26
N LYS A 144 -1.17 -10.24 15.06
CA LYS A 144 -0.25 -9.64 14.06
C LYS A 144 0.32 -8.32 14.55
N LEU A 145 -0.49 -7.49 15.22
CA LEU A 145 -0.05 -6.22 15.81
C LEU A 145 0.98 -6.43 16.91
N ALA A 146 0.70 -7.31 17.87
CA ALA A 146 1.65 -7.64 18.93
C ALA A 146 2.96 -8.18 18.37
N SER A 147 2.88 -9.09 17.38
CA SER A 147 4.08 -9.65 16.73
C SER A 147 4.90 -8.60 16.00
N TRP A 148 4.24 -7.66 15.31
CA TRP A 148 4.91 -6.56 14.62
C TRP A 148 5.57 -5.59 15.61
N LEU A 149 4.91 -5.27 16.72
CA LEU A 149 5.49 -4.41 17.76
C LEU A 149 6.75 -5.03 18.38
N VAL A 150 6.70 -6.29 18.78
CA VAL A 150 7.87 -7.01 19.34
C VAL A 150 9.03 -7.05 18.34
N LYS A 151 8.73 -7.24 17.05
CA LYS A 151 9.77 -7.28 16.01
C LYS A 151 10.49 -5.94 15.82
N HIS A 152 9.82 -4.83 16.10
CA HIS A 152 10.33 -3.47 15.90
C HIS A 152 10.61 -2.73 17.21
N GLU A 153 10.63 -3.45 18.33
CA GLU A 153 11.10 -2.94 19.61
C GLU A 153 12.62 -2.72 19.48
N ALA A 154 13.08 -1.49 19.68
CA ALA A 154 14.48 -1.14 19.50
C ALA A 154 15.35 -1.96 20.45
N SER A 155 16.32 -2.71 19.91
CA SER A 155 17.44 -3.19 20.71
C SER A 155 18.41 -2.03 20.92
N GLU A 156 18.91 -1.84 22.14
CA GLU A 156 19.86 -0.79 22.51
C GLU A 156 21.19 -0.82 21.70
N ASP A 157 21.40 -1.84 20.85
CA ASP A 157 22.57 -2.03 19.98
C ASP A 157 22.40 -1.52 18.53
N ASP A 158 21.21 -1.06 18.10
CA ASP A 158 20.97 -0.65 16.69
C ASP A 158 21.56 0.73 16.33
N ASP A 159 22.10 1.47 17.31
CA ASP A 159 22.70 2.81 17.13
C ASP A 159 24.24 2.76 16.91
N LEU A 160 24.86 1.58 16.77
CA LEU A 160 26.32 1.42 16.64
C LEU A 160 26.84 1.05 15.24
N ASP A 161 26.10 1.32 14.16
CA ASP A 161 26.63 1.21 12.78
C ASP A 161 26.97 2.57 12.15
N GLU A 162 27.37 3.55 12.97
CA GLU A 162 28.20 4.68 12.51
C GLU A 162 29.68 4.38 12.83
N GLY A 163 30.38 3.77 11.87
CA GLY A 163 31.82 3.92 11.74
C GLY A 163 32.65 2.64 11.75
N SER A 164 32.73 1.96 10.62
CA SER A 164 33.97 1.30 10.21
C SER A 164 34.31 1.70 8.79
N ALA A 165 34.96 2.86 8.67
CA ALA A 165 35.77 3.18 7.51
C ALA A 165 37.00 2.26 7.51
N GLU A 166 37.16 1.46 6.46
CA GLU A 166 38.46 0.91 6.06
C GLU A 166 38.75 1.44 4.64
N PRO A 167 39.91 2.08 4.39
CA PRO A 167 40.22 2.75 3.14
C PRO A 167 40.88 1.81 2.10
N ASP A 168 40.65 2.14 0.84
CA ASP A 168 41.44 1.85 -0.38
C ASP A 168 41.98 0.43 -0.62
N ALA A 169 41.44 -0.19 -1.68
CA ALA A 169 42.25 -0.92 -2.65
C ALA A 169 41.73 -0.61 -4.07
N ILE A 170 42.36 0.38 -4.70
CA ILE A 170 42.27 0.63 -6.14
C ILE A 170 42.94 -0.56 -6.84
N GLU A 171 42.18 -1.42 -7.51
CA GLU A 171 42.76 -2.34 -8.48
C GLU A 171 43.09 -1.59 -9.79
N PRO A 172 44.32 -1.70 -10.32
CA PRO A 172 44.71 -1.00 -11.53
C PRO A 172 44.03 -1.63 -12.76
N ALA A 173 43.59 -0.77 -13.66
CA ALA A 173 43.03 -1.14 -14.95
C ALA A 173 44.03 -1.97 -15.78
N GLU A 174 43.63 -3.19 -16.15
CA GLU A 174 44.31 -3.94 -17.20
C GLU A 174 43.99 -3.30 -18.56
N VAL A 175 45.03 -2.73 -19.16
CA VAL A 175 45.05 -2.26 -20.54
C VAL A 175 45.24 -3.50 -21.43
N PRO A 176 44.34 -3.82 -22.38
CA PRO A 176 44.67 -4.77 -23.43
C PRO A 176 45.51 -4.06 -24.49
N ASP A 177 46.74 -4.53 -24.67
CA ASP A 177 47.69 -4.10 -25.70
C ASP A 177 47.11 -4.29 -27.12
N ASP A 178 47.34 -3.28 -27.94
CA ASP A 178 47.15 -3.26 -29.39
C ASP A 178 48.08 -4.27 -30.07
N GLU A 179 47.58 -5.14 -30.96
CA GLU A 179 48.32 -5.50 -32.18
C GLU A 179 47.41 -6.03 -33.30
N ALA A 180 47.06 -5.10 -34.20
CA ALA A 180 47.24 -5.12 -35.66
C ALA A 180 46.57 -6.18 -36.58
N TYR A 181 46.38 -5.70 -37.83
CA TYR A 181 45.88 -6.30 -39.08
C TYR A 181 44.36 -6.23 -39.28
N SER A 182 43.81 -5.62 -40.34
CA SER A 182 44.36 -4.95 -41.51
C SER A 182 43.20 -4.29 -42.27
N VAL A 183 43.42 -3.08 -42.79
CA VAL A 183 42.56 -2.44 -43.80
C VAL A 183 42.77 -3.14 -45.14
N ALA A 184 41.69 -3.59 -45.78
CA ALA A 184 41.64 -3.78 -47.22
C ALA A 184 40.28 -3.29 -47.74
N ALA A 185 40.34 -2.32 -48.66
CA ALA A 185 39.22 -1.76 -49.38
C ALA A 185 38.89 -2.62 -50.62
N GLU A 186 37.60 -2.70 -50.96
CA GLU A 186 37.05 -2.39 -52.30
C GLU A 186 35.61 -1.87 -52.14
#